data_AF-A0A0H3K1P9-F1
#
_entry.id   AF-A0A0H3K1P9-F1
#
_cell.length_a   1.000
_cell.length_b   1.000
_cell.length_c   1.000
_cell.angle_alpha   90.00
_cell.angle_beta   90.00
_cell.angle_gamma   90.00
#
_symmetry.space_group_name_H-M   'P 1'
#
loop_
_entity.id
_entity.type
_entity.pdbx_description
1 polymer ?
#
loop_
_entity_poly.entity_id
_entity_poly.type
_entity_poly.pdbx_seq_one_letter_code
_entity_poly.pdbx_strand_id
1 'polypeptide(L)'
;MSRHWITHDMGMLRLWILAFVWLPLPALALPSDRQLKDFAKDLCTINSPSPQQFEAAVTQQLNRWISDQTLTEAELQMPQKAETLGAQLAGFLIEQCPQQASKLFGL
;
A
#
# COMPACT_ATOMS: atom_id res chain seq x y z
N MET A 1 33.98 -7.29 57.79
CA MET A 1 34.48 -7.38 56.40
C MET A 1 33.27 -7.47 55.48
N SER A 2 32.88 -6.34 54.89
CA SER A 2 31.81 -6.25 53.89
C SER A 2 32.34 -6.68 52.53
N ARG A 3 31.54 -7.41 51.76
CA ARG A 3 31.59 -7.42 50.28
C ARG A 3 30.23 -7.85 49.73
N HIS A 4 29.35 -6.86 49.57
CA HIS A 4 28.25 -6.88 48.63
C HIS A 4 28.81 -7.08 47.22
N TRP A 5 28.27 -8.04 46.48
CA TRP A 5 28.32 -8.03 45.02
C TRP A 5 26.93 -8.38 44.51
N ILE A 6 26.15 -7.31 44.29
CA ILE A 6 25.09 -7.24 43.31
C ILE A 6 25.78 -7.39 41.94
N THR A 7 25.35 -8.33 41.11
CA THR A 7 25.32 -8.12 39.65
C THR A 7 24.55 -9.21 38.90
N HIS A 8 23.46 -8.74 38.29
CA HIS A 8 22.99 -9.10 36.95
C HIS A 8 22.21 -10.40 36.76
N ASP A 9 20.93 -10.27 37.11
CA ASP A 9 19.77 -10.57 36.27
C ASP A 9 20.06 -10.36 34.76
N MET A 10 20.63 -11.38 34.11
CA MET A 10 20.92 -11.44 32.67
C MET A 10 20.20 -12.65 32.06
N GLY A 11 18.98 -12.93 32.53
CA GLY A 11 18.15 -14.03 31.99
C GLY A 11 16.90 -13.55 31.26
N MET A 12 16.39 -12.36 31.57
CA MET A 12 15.04 -11.92 31.18
C MET A 12 14.97 -10.95 30.00
N LEU A 13 16.09 -10.59 29.35
CA LEU A 13 16.06 -9.64 28.22
C LEU A 13 15.96 -10.30 26.83
N ARG A 14 15.87 -11.63 26.74
CA ARG A 14 15.89 -12.37 25.46
C ARG A 14 14.53 -12.90 24.97
N LEU A 15 13.45 -12.69 25.72
CA LEU A 15 12.13 -13.25 25.38
C LEU A 15 11.19 -12.29 24.63
N TRP A 16 11.54 -11.01 24.47
CA TRP A 16 10.70 -10.04 23.76
C TRP A 16 10.91 -10.04 22.23
N ILE A 17 11.98 -10.63 21.72
CA ILE A 17 12.32 -10.58 20.28
C ILE A 17 11.55 -11.63 19.47
N LEU A 18 10.99 -12.66 20.11
CA LEU A 18 10.24 -13.72 19.43
C LEU A 18 8.73 -13.41 19.26
N ALA A 19 8.23 -12.32 19.86
CA ALA A 19 6.81 -11.94 19.77
C ALA A 19 6.43 -11.22 18.45
N PHE A 20 7.39 -10.90 17.58
CA PHE A 20 7.13 -10.22 16.30
C PHE A 20 6.96 -11.14 15.10
N VAL A 21 7.05 -12.47 15.27
CA VAL A 21 7.14 -13.44 14.15
C VAL A 21 5.80 -14.11 13.82
N TRP A 22 4.67 -13.63 14.33
CA TRP A 22 3.38 -14.28 14.06
C TRP A 22 2.17 -13.34 14.01
N LEU A 23 2.32 -12.19 13.36
CA LEU A 23 1.14 -11.57 12.76
C LEU A 23 0.92 -12.26 11.41
N PRO A 24 -0.16 -13.06 11.24
CA PRO A 24 -0.56 -13.47 9.90
C PRO A 24 -0.92 -12.19 9.16
N LEU A 25 0.01 -11.67 8.35
CA LEU A 25 -0.31 -10.66 7.34
C LEU A 25 -1.47 -11.26 6.53
N PRO A 26 -2.65 -10.64 6.53
CA PRO A 26 -3.81 -11.19 5.86
C PRO A 26 -3.45 -11.41 4.39
N ALA A 27 -3.68 -12.62 3.90
CA ALA A 27 -3.35 -13.06 2.55
C ALA A 27 -4.27 -12.46 1.47
N LEU A 28 -4.54 -11.15 1.53
CA LEU A 28 -5.36 -10.40 0.58
C LEU A 28 -4.66 -9.07 0.30
N ALA A 29 -3.62 -9.13 -0.53
CA ALA A 29 -2.66 -8.05 -0.62
C ALA A 29 -2.70 -7.37 -2.02
N LEU A 30 -3.94 -7.21 -2.50
CA LEU A 30 -4.27 -6.14 -3.45
C LEU A 30 -5.47 -5.37 -2.87
N PRO A 31 -5.53 -4.05 -3.06
CA PRO A 31 -6.68 -3.27 -2.65
C PRO A 31 -7.94 -3.83 -3.33
N SER A 32 -9.04 -3.84 -2.58
CA SER A 32 -10.33 -4.35 -3.09
C SER A 32 -10.84 -3.53 -4.27
N ASP A 33 -11.68 -4.13 -5.12
CA ASP A 33 -12.38 -3.42 -6.21
C ASP A 33 -13.08 -2.14 -5.74
N ARG A 34 -13.61 -2.16 -4.51
CA ARG A 34 -14.25 -0.98 -3.90
C ARG A 34 -13.23 0.14 -3.68
N GLN A 35 -12.08 -0.17 -3.10
CA GLN A 35 -11.01 0.82 -2.89
C GLN A 35 -10.49 1.36 -4.22
N LEU A 36 -10.39 0.52 -5.25
CA LEU A 36 -9.99 0.93 -6.59
C LEU A 36 -11.05 1.81 -7.27
N LYS A 37 -12.34 1.46 -7.15
CA LYS A 37 -13.44 2.30 -7.64
C LYS A 37 -13.52 3.64 -6.93
N ASP A 38 -13.36 3.66 -5.62
CA ASP A 38 -13.39 4.90 -4.83
C ASP A 38 -12.20 5.79 -5.22
N PHE A 39 -11.01 5.22 -5.39
CA PHE A 39 -9.85 5.98 -5.86
C PHE A 39 -9.99 6.46 -7.32
N ALA A 40 -10.53 5.63 -8.22
CA ALA A 40 -10.85 6.05 -9.58
C ALA A 40 -11.82 7.24 -9.58
N LYS A 41 -12.83 7.21 -8.71
CA LYS A 41 -13.78 8.31 -8.54
C LYS A 41 -13.08 9.59 -8.08
N ASP A 42 -12.19 9.48 -7.08
CA ASP A 42 -11.40 10.61 -6.61
C ASP A 42 -10.56 11.21 -7.73
N LEU A 43 -9.88 10.36 -8.52
CA LEU A 43 -9.12 10.80 -9.69
C LEU A 43 -10.01 11.49 -10.73
N CYS A 44 -11.22 10.99 -10.97
CA CYS A 44 -12.20 11.62 -11.86
C CYS A 44 -12.67 13.00 -11.35
N THR A 45 -12.55 13.30 -10.05
CA THR A 45 -12.87 14.64 -9.52
C THR A 45 -11.75 15.66 -9.75
N ILE A 46 -10.52 15.18 -9.97
CA ILE A 46 -9.39 16.06 -10.30
C ILE A 46 -9.61 16.53 -11.74
N ASN A 47 -9.81 17.83 -11.93
CA ASN A 47 -10.15 18.38 -13.25
C ASN A 47 -8.90 18.39 -14.15
N SER A 48 -8.79 17.43 -15.07
CA SER A 48 -7.65 17.30 -16.02
C SER A 48 -6.26 17.31 -15.34
N PRO A 49 -5.94 16.30 -14.49
CA PRO A 49 -4.63 16.20 -13.88
C PRO A 49 -3.56 16.11 -14.96
N SER A 50 -2.49 16.89 -14.80
CA SER A 50 -1.28 16.64 -15.56
C SER A 50 -0.75 15.23 -15.25
N PRO A 51 0.05 14.61 -16.12
CA PRO A 51 0.63 13.30 -15.86
C PRO A 51 1.34 13.22 -14.48
N GLN A 52 2.00 14.32 -14.09
CA GLN A 52 2.68 14.46 -12.81
C GLN A 52 1.71 14.47 -11.62
N GLN A 53 0.56 15.14 -11.74
CA GLN A 53 -0.47 15.15 -10.69
C GLN A 53 -1.13 13.79 -10.54
N PHE A 54 -1.35 13.10 -11.66
CA PHE A 54 -1.85 11.73 -11.66
C PHE A 54 -0.86 10.79 -10.97
N GLU A 55 0.41 10.82 -11.35
CA GLU A 55 1.46 10.00 -10.73
C GLU A 55 1.59 10.29 -9.22
N ALA A 56 1.52 11.56 -8.81
CA ALA A 56 1.55 11.94 -7.41
C ALA A 56 0.33 11.39 -6.64
N ALA A 57 -0.88 11.48 -7.22
CA ALA A 57 -2.10 10.96 -6.61
C ALA A 57 -2.05 9.42 -6.47
N VAL A 58 -1.59 8.72 -7.52
CA VAL A 58 -1.38 7.26 -7.49
C VAL A 58 -0.35 6.89 -6.43
N THR A 59 0.79 7.57 -6.39
CA THR A 59 1.85 7.31 -5.40
C THR A 59 1.37 7.52 -3.97
N GLN A 60 0.62 8.61 -3.72
CA GLN A 60 0.01 8.87 -2.41
C GLN A 60 -1.00 7.78 -2.05
N GLN A 61 -1.82 7.31 -3.00
CA GLN A 61 -2.77 6.24 -2.76
C GLN A 61 -2.08 4.91 -2.47
N LEU A 62 -1.03 4.56 -3.22
CA LEU A 62 -0.23 3.36 -2.97
C LEU A 62 0.34 3.36 -1.56
N ASN A 63 0.91 4.48 -1.11
CA ASN A 63 1.40 4.63 0.27
C ASN A 63 0.29 4.46 1.31
N ARG A 64 -0.93 4.93 1.03
CA ARG A 64 -2.10 4.69 1.90
C ARG A 64 -2.45 3.21 1.97
N TRP A 65 -2.54 2.52 0.85
CA TRP A 65 -2.83 1.08 0.84
C TRP A 65 -1.73 0.25 1.51
N ILE A 66 -0.47 0.68 1.42
CA ILE A 66 0.65 0.07 2.17
C ILE A 66 0.48 0.28 3.68
N SER A 67 0.15 1.50 4.10
CA SER A 67 -0.12 1.83 5.51
C SER A 67 -1.32 1.06 6.06
N ASP A 68 -2.37 0.89 5.25
CA ASP A 68 -3.59 0.16 5.61
C ASP A 68 -3.42 -1.37 5.51
N GLN A 69 -2.24 -1.84 5.11
CA GLN A 69 -1.91 -3.25 4.90
C GLN A 69 -2.80 -3.94 3.84
N THR A 70 -3.41 -3.19 2.94
CA THR A 70 -4.21 -3.70 1.80
C THR A 70 -3.37 -3.87 0.53
N LEU A 71 -2.11 -3.46 0.57
CA LEU A 71 -1.10 -3.67 -0.47
C LEU A 71 0.25 -3.82 0.22
N THR A 72 1.12 -4.70 -0.25
CA THR A 72 2.50 -4.77 0.26
C THR A 72 3.50 -4.30 -0.79
N GLU A 73 4.65 -3.78 -0.34
CA GLU A 73 5.75 -3.40 -1.24
C GLU A 73 6.24 -4.60 -2.08
N ALA A 74 6.23 -5.81 -1.50
CA ALA A 74 6.58 -7.04 -2.18
C ALA A 74 5.68 -7.33 -3.39
N GLU A 75 4.42 -6.89 -3.36
CA GLU A 75 3.49 -7.10 -4.46
C GLU A 75 3.59 -6.06 -5.54
N LEU A 76 4.00 -4.83 -5.19
CA LEU A 76 4.41 -3.85 -6.18
C LEU A 76 5.69 -4.26 -6.91
N GLN A 77 6.56 -5.05 -6.26
CA GLN A 77 7.75 -5.63 -6.91
C GLN A 77 7.42 -6.82 -7.82
N MET A 78 6.22 -7.40 -7.73
CA MET A 78 5.77 -8.45 -8.64
C MET A 78 5.13 -7.79 -9.87
N PRO A 79 5.76 -7.84 -11.07
CA PRO A 79 5.28 -7.13 -12.25
C PRO A 79 3.83 -7.49 -12.58
N GLN A 80 3.47 -8.78 -12.54
CA GLN A 80 2.10 -9.24 -12.79
C GLN A 80 1.07 -8.61 -11.84
N LYS A 81 1.40 -8.41 -10.56
CA LYS A 81 0.48 -7.81 -9.59
C LYS A 81 0.38 -6.30 -9.77
N ALA A 82 1.50 -5.63 -10.01
CA ALA A 82 1.51 -4.20 -10.32
C ALA A 82 0.73 -3.89 -11.61
N GLU A 83 0.90 -4.71 -12.65
CA GLU A 83 0.15 -4.62 -13.91
C GLU A 83 -1.35 -4.88 -13.69
N THR A 84 -1.69 -5.91 -12.92
CA THR A 84 -3.09 -6.25 -12.59
C THR A 84 -3.78 -5.10 -11.83
N LEU A 85 -3.07 -4.50 -10.87
CA LEU A 85 -3.54 -3.35 -10.10
C LEU A 85 -3.77 -2.13 -11.01
N GLY A 86 -2.78 -1.82 -11.85
CA GLY A 86 -2.86 -0.71 -12.81
C GLY A 86 -3.97 -0.89 -13.84
N ALA A 87 -4.13 -2.11 -14.37
CA ALA A 87 -5.19 -2.44 -15.33
C ALA A 87 -6.59 -2.33 -14.73
N GLN A 88 -6.80 -2.81 -13.50
CA GLN A 88 -8.08 -2.64 -12.81
C GLN A 88 -8.40 -1.17 -12.55
N LEU A 89 -7.43 -0.39 -12.08
CA LEU A 89 -7.61 1.04 -11.87
C LEU A 89 -7.94 1.76 -13.18
N ALA A 90 -7.21 1.45 -14.27
CA ALA A 90 -7.47 2.01 -15.59
C ALA A 90 -8.87 1.64 -16.11
N GLY A 91 -9.30 0.40 -15.91
CA GLY A 91 -10.66 -0.06 -16.24
C GLY A 91 -11.73 0.77 -15.53
N PHE A 92 -11.58 0.98 -14.22
CA PHE A 92 -12.52 1.82 -13.47
C PHE A 92 -12.48 3.29 -13.88
N LEU A 93 -11.32 3.84 -14.24
CA LEU A 93 -11.22 5.20 -14.77
C LEU A 93 -11.93 5.35 -16.11
N ILE A 94 -11.79 4.37 -17.01
CA ILE A 94 -12.49 4.37 -18.31
C ILE A 94 -14.00 4.26 -18.10
N GLU A 95 -14.46 3.41 -17.18
CA GLU A 95 -15.89 3.27 -16.85
C GLU A 95 -16.47 4.56 -16.22
N GLN A 96 -15.75 5.20 -15.31
CA GLN A 96 -16.29 6.33 -14.53
C GLN A 96 -16.08 7.70 -15.18
N CYS A 97 -14.95 7.92 -15.85
CA CYS A 97 -14.61 9.18 -16.50
C CYS A 97 -13.84 8.97 -17.82
N PRO A 98 -14.50 8.46 -18.87
CA PRO A 98 -13.86 8.09 -20.13
C PRO A 98 -13.11 9.23 -20.80
N GLN A 99 -13.65 10.47 -20.76
CA GLN A 99 -12.98 11.63 -21.35
C GLN A 99 -11.67 12.00 -20.65
N GLN A 100 -11.56 11.73 -19.36
CA GLN A 100 -10.34 11.99 -18.59
C GLN A 100 -9.36 10.83 -18.71
N ALA A 101 -9.86 9.60 -18.75
CA ALA A 101 -9.06 8.42 -19.08
C ALA A 101 -8.38 8.58 -20.45
N SER A 102 -9.10 9.03 -21.48
CA SER A 102 -8.52 9.37 -22.79
C SER A 102 -7.36 10.37 -22.71
N LYS A 103 -7.49 11.42 -21.90
CA LYS A 103 -6.42 12.42 -21.71
C LYS A 103 -5.20 11.85 -20.97
N LEU A 104 -5.42 10.96 -20.01
CA LEU A 104 -4.37 10.35 -19.20
C LEU A 104 -3.62 9.24 -19.95
N PHE A 105 -4.35 8.44 -20.73
CA PHE A 105 -3.81 7.30 -21.45
C PHE A 105 -3.45 7.60 -22.91
N GLY A 106 -3.80 8.79 -23.42
CA GLY A 106 -3.57 9.17 -24.81
C GLY A 106 -4.43 8.38 -25.80
N LEU A 107 -5.65 7.98 -25.39
CA LEU A 107 -6.63 7.23 -26.19
C LEU A 107 -7.63 8.14 -26.89
#